data_AF-A0A2G2H9P3-F1
#
_entry.id   AF-A0A2G2H9P3-F1
#
_cell.length_a   1.000
_cell.length_b   1.000
_cell.length_c   1.000
_cell.angle_alpha   90.00
_cell.angle_beta   90.00
_cell.angle_gamma   90.00
#
_symmetry.space_group_name_H-M   'P 1'
#
loop_
_entity.id
_entity.type
_entity.pdbx_description
1 polymer ?
#
loop_
_entity_poly.entity_id
_entity_poly.type
_entity_poly.pdbx_seq_one_letter_code
_entity_poly.pdbx_strand_id
1 'polypeptide(L)' 'MIQKNKIYTHYKNKEDYLVKDFCKIQDNDTWVQAVLYCPVNETLLFVRSLKEFQEKFSPKNK' A
#
# COMPACT_ATOMS: atom_id res chain seq x y z
N MET A 1 4.76 -7.48 -8.28
CA MET A 1 5.06 -6.04 -8.48
C MET A 1 3.83 -5.24 -8.10
N ILE A 2 3.96 -4.26 -7.18
CA ILE A 2 2.84 -3.38 -6.79
C ILE A 2 2.65 -2.32 -7.88
N GLN A 3 1.41 -1.95 -8.19
CA GLN A 3 1.07 -1.05 -9.28
C GLN A 3 0.19 0.11 -8.78
N LYS A 4 0.44 1.30 -9.31
CA LYS A 4 -0.39 2.50 -9.09
C LYS A 4 -1.79 2.28 -9.66
N ASN A 5 -2.80 2.84 -9.00
CA ASN A 5 -4.21 2.73 -9.36
C ASN A 5 -4.75 1.29 -9.42
N LYS A 6 -4.11 0.36 -8.70
CA LYS A 6 -4.62 -1.01 -8.50
C LYS A 6 -5.09 -1.20 -7.06
N ILE A 7 -6.07 -2.08 -6.92
CA ILE A 7 -6.66 -2.44 -5.63
C ILE A 7 -5.97 -3.69 -5.09
N TYR A 8 -5.68 -3.66 -3.80
CA TYR A 8 -5.10 -4.77 -3.05
C TYR A 8 -5.89 -5.02 -1.78
N THR A 9 -6.06 -6.30 -1.45
CA THR A 9 -6.78 -6.74 -0.25
C THR A 9 -5.78 -7.03 0.86
N HIS A 10 -5.99 -6.47 2.05
CA HIS A 10 -5.13 -6.70 3.19
C HIS A 10 -5.40 -8.08 3.83
N TYR A 11 -4.34 -8.81 4.18
CA TYR A 11 -4.43 -10.22 4.56
C TYR A 11 -5.28 -10.49 5.82
N LYS A 12 -5.27 -9.57 6.79
CA LYS A 12 -5.88 -9.78 8.12
C LYS A 12 -7.33 -9.32 8.20
N ASN A 13 -7.60 -8.06 7.86
CA ASN A 13 -8.94 -7.48 7.94
C ASN A 13 -9.78 -7.73 6.68
N LYS A 14 -9.18 -8.24 5.59
CA LYS A 14 -9.84 -8.52 4.30
C LYS A 14 -10.42 -7.28 3.60
N GLU A 15 -10.01 -6.09 4.04
CA GLU A 15 -10.44 -4.82 3.43
C GLU A 15 -9.60 -4.48 2.19
N ASP A 16 -10.21 -3.71 1.29
CA ASP A 16 -9.61 -3.32 0.02
C ASP A 16 -9.04 -1.90 0.04
N TYR A 17 -7.87 -1.77 -0.56
CA TYR A 17 -7.11 -0.53 -0.59
C TYR A 17 -6.59 -0.22 -1.98
N LEU A 18 -6.70 1.05 -2.39
CA LEU A 18 -6.19 1.56 -3.65
C LEU A 18 -4.80 2.16 -3.46
N VAL A 19 -3.83 1.70 -4.25
CA VAL A 19 -2.51 2.32 -4.32
C VAL A 19 -2.61 3.64 -5.08
N LYS A 20 -2.30 4.76 -4.40
CA LYS A 20 -2.37 6.11 -4.95
C LYS A 20 -1.05 6.54 -5.57
N ASP A 21 0.06 6.29 -4.89
CA ASP A 21 1.38 6.62 -5.44
C ASP A 21 2.50 5.82 -4.78
N PHE A 22 3.71 5.99 -5.32
CA PHE A 22 4.93 5.53 -4.68
C PHE A 22 5.72 6.73 -4.17
N CYS A 23 6.39 6.55 -3.04
CA CYS A 23 7.22 7.59 -2.43
C CYS A 23 8.42 6.98 -1.71
N LYS A 24 9.24 7.82 -1.07
CA LYS A 24 10.22 7.39 -0.08
C LYS A 24 9.80 7.90 1.29
N ILE A 25 10.05 7.08 2.32
CA ILE A 25 9.91 7.45 3.73
C ILE A 25 11.24 7.21 4.45
N GLN A 26 11.48 7.91 5.55
CA GLN A 26 12.63 7.68 6.41
C GLN A 26 12.26 6.60 7.45
N ASP A 27 13.03 5.52 7.47
CA ASP A 27 12.92 4.43 8.44
C ASP A 27 14.32 4.18 9.02
N ASN A 28 14.48 4.40 10.32
CA ASN A 28 15.77 4.32 11.02
C ASN A 28 16.91 5.04 10.27
N ASP A 29 16.71 6.33 9.98
CA ASP A 29 17.63 7.21 9.25
C ASP A 29 17.98 6.77 7.81
N THR A 30 17.27 5.79 7.26
CA THR A 30 17.45 5.32 5.88
C THR A 30 16.21 5.60 5.05
N TRP A 31 16.41 6.14 3.84
CA TRP A 31 15.32 6.34 2.89
C TRP A 31 14.94 5.03 2.20
N VAL A 32 13.72 4.55 2.47
CA VAL A 32 13.19 3.31 1.88
C VAL A 32 12.02 3.60 0.94
N GLN A 33 11.82 2.73 -0.05
CA GLN A 33 10.66 2.80 -0.95
C GLN A 33 9.37 2.52 -0.17
N ALA A 34 8.30 3.25 -0.50
CA ALA A 34 7.02 3.17 0.17
C ALA A 34 5.85 3.29 -0.82
N VAL A 35 4.68 2.88 -0.33
CA VAL A 35 3.42 2.92 -1.05
C VAL A 35 2.49 3.84 -0.27
N LEU A 36 1.96 4.85 -0.95
CA LEU A 36 0.86 5.69 -0.47
C LEU A 36 -0.46 5.07 -0.94
N TYR A 37 -1.38 4.78 -0.04
CA TYR A 37 -2.63 4.07 -0.35
C TYR A 37 -3.79 4.56 0.51
N CYS A 38 -5.03 4.26 0.11
CA CYS A 38 -6.24 4.56 0.90
C CYS A 38 -7.25 3.41 0.80
N PRO A 39 -8.21 3.30 1.74
CA PRO A 39 -9.36 2.41 1.58
C PRO A 39 -10.13 2.79 0.31
N VAL A 40 -10.79 1.83 -0.34
CA VAL A 40 -11.54 2.11 -1.58
C VAL A 40 -12.69 3.10 -1.37
N ASN A 41 -13.28 3.14 -0.16
CA ASN A 41 -14.45 3.96 0.17
C ASN A 41 -14.13 5.25 0.95
N GLU A 42 -12.84 5.56 1.15
CA GLU A 42 -12.41 6.69 1.98
C GLU A 42 -11.22 7.42 1.37
N THR A 43 -11.03 8.68 1.74
CA THR A 43 -9.94 9.52 1.23
C THR A 43 -8.73 9.60 2.17
N LEU A 44 -8.79 8.97 3.34
CA LEU A 44 -7.69 8.98 4.29
C LEU A 44 -6.48 8.21 3.73
N LEU A 45 -5.33 8.88 3.68
CA LEU A 45 -4.10 8.33 3.14
C LEU A 45 -3.28 7.64 4.22
N PHE A 46 -2.77 6.47 3.88
CA PHE A 46 -1.84 5.67 4.67
C PHE A 46 -0.56 5.45 3.89
N VAL A 47 0.53 5.23 4.62
CA VAL A 47 1.83 4.89 4.02
C VAL A 47 2.42 3.66 4.71
N ARG A 48 3.01 2.78 3.91
CA ARG A 48 3.84 1.65 4.38
C ARG A 48 5.07 1.54 3.52
N SER A 49 6.12 0.93 4.04
CA SER A 49 7.24 0.51 3.20
C SER A 49 6.75 -0.45 2.11
N LEU A 50 7.39 -0.41 0.95
CA LEU A 50 7.01 -1.27 -0.18
C LEU A 50 7.13 -2.75 0.20
N LYS A 51 8.14 -3.10 0.99
CA LYS A 51 8.34 -4.45 1.51
C LYS A 51 7.16 -4.89 2.37
N GLU A 52 6.78 -4.08 3.37
CA GLU A 52 5.67 -4.42 4.25
C GLU A 52 4.34 -4.52 3.48
N PHE A 53 4.12 -3.63 2.50
CA PHE A 53 2.92 -3.69 1.66
C PHE A 53 2.87 -5.00 0.85
N GLN A 54 3.99 -5.43 0.27
CA GLN A 54 4.04 -6.70 -0.48
C GLN A 54 3.77 -7.93 0.39
N GLU A 55 4.19 -7.91 1.66
CA GLU A 55 3.97 -9.02 2.61
C GLU A 55 2.52 -9.10 3.08
N LYS A 56 1.85 -7.95 3.22
CA LYS A 56 0.53 -7.86 3.88
C LYS A 56 -0.65 -7.71 2.92
N PHE A 57 -0.40 -7.48 1.64
CA PHE A 57 -1.46 -7.19 0.66
C PHE A 57 -1.33 -8.08 -0.57
N SER A 58 -2.47 -8.58 -1.04
CA SER A 58 -2.57 -9.37 -2.27
C SER A 58 -3.35 -8.61 -3.33
N PRO A 59 -2.98 -8.68 -4.62
CA PRO A 59 -3.76 -8.07 -5.69
C PRO A 59 -5.21 -8.57 -5.64
N LYS A 60 -6.17 -7.65 -5.70
CA LYS A 60 -7.56 -8.06 -5.91
C LYS A 60 -7.70 -8.48 -7.37
N ASN A 61 -7.74 -9.79 -7.61
CA ASN A 61 -8.07 -10.31 -8.93
C ASN A 61 -9.52 -9.90 -9.24
N LYS A 62 -9.73 -9.33 -10.44
CA LYS A 62 -11.07 -9.11 -10.98
C LYS A 62 -11.70 -10.43 -11.38
#